data_AF-A0A1G0RJ16-F1
#
_entry.id   AF-A0A1G0RJ16-F1
#
_cell.length_a   1.000
_cell.length_b   1.000
_cell.length_c   1.000
_cell.angle_alpha   90.00
_cell.angle_beta   90.00
_cell.angle_gamma   90.00
#
_symmetry.space_group_name_H-M   'P 1'
#
loop_
_entity.id
_entity.type
_entity.pdbx_description
1 polymer ?
#
loop_
_entity_poly.entity_id
_entity_poly.type
_entity_poly.pdbx_seq_one_letter_code
_entity_poly.pdbx_strand_id
1 'polypeptide(L)'
;MKRVLIGALVAAVIAFALQAVAWMGNFYPNFAKYTSNQDTVIENLSQNLTEDGLYYVPYVPADATSEQREEYAKTATGKPWAMVFYHQKMEDAMGMSMTMGFIHNFISAFIVGLILFYGNFKSYWGKFFVSMGIFVTVILVGIMDEVLWWSFPGSFIYPQIIDVFLDWGVASFWLAFFIKPKTA
;
A
#
# COMPACT_ATOMS: atom_id res chain seq x y z
N MET A 1 28.58 3.55 -3.50
CA MET A 1 27.52 4.40 -4.11
C MET A 1 27.09 3.94 -5.51
N LYS A 2 27.96 3.88 -6.55
CA LYS A 2 27.54 3.42 -7.90
C LYS A 2 26.79 2.07 -7.91
N ARG A 3 27.28 1.09 -7.13
CA ARG A 3 26.61 -0.22 -6.98
C ARG A 3 25.24 -0.14 -6.30
N VAL A 4 25.06 0.81 -5.38
CA VAL A 4 23.76 1.02 -4.72
C VAL A 4 22.78 1.62 -5.73
N LEU A 5 23.19 2.64 -6.49
CA LEU A 5 22.34 3.26 -7.52
C LEU A 5 21.91 2.26 -8.60
N ILE A 6 22.85 1.48 -9.16
CA ILE A 6 22.53 0.47 -10.18
C ILE A 6 21.68 -0.67 -9.58
N GLY A 7 22.04 -1.14 -8.38
CA GLY A 7 21.29 -2.18 -7.69
C GLY A 7 19.85 -1.76 -7.45
N ALA A 8 19.64 -0.55 -6.95
CA ALA A 8 18.33 0.03 -6.69
C ALA A 8 17.52 0.25 -7.97
N LEU A 9 18.15 0.74 -9.05
CA LEU A 9 17.47 0.95 -10.32
C LEU A 9 16.92 -0.37 -10.89
N VAL A 10 17.73 -1.43 -10.89
CA VAL A 10 17.30 -2.74 -11.40
C VAL A 10 16.24 -3.36 -10.47
N ALA A 11 16.40 -3.24 -9.15
CA ALA A 11 15.40 -3.69 -8.18
C ALA A 11 14.04 -2.98 -8.38
N ALA A 12 14.06 -1.68 -8.64
CA ALA A 12 12.86 -0.89 -8.89
C ALA A 12 12.16 -1.32 -10.18
N VAL A 13 12.92 -1.59 -11.24
CA VAL A 13 12.36 -2.13 -12.49
C VAL A 13 11.74 -3.51 -12.26
N ILE A 14 12.40 -4.39 -11.50
CA ILE A 14 11.87 -5.71 -11.15
C ILE A 14 10.53 -5.58 -10.43
N ALA A 15 10.49 -4.81 -9.33
CA ALA A 15 9.27 -4.64 -8.54
C ALA A 15 8.15 -3.98 -9.36
N PHE A 16 8.47 -2.90 -10.09
CA PHE A 16 7.49 -2.19 -10.91
C PHE A 16 6.92 -3.06 -12.04
N ALA A 17 7.74 -3.87 -12.69
CA ALA A 17 7.29 -4.77 -13.76
C ALA A 17 6.36 -5.87 -13.22
N LEU A 18 6.68 -6.45 -12.07
CA LEU A 18 5.83 -7.47 -11.44
C LEU A 18 4.48 -6.88 -11.01
N GLN A 19 4.47 -5.68 -10.43
CA GLN A 19 3.24 -4.94 -10.12
C GLN A 19 2.42 -4.70 -11.37
N ALA A 20 3.03 -4.15 -12.43
CA ALA A 20 2.34 -3.89 -13.68
C ALA A 20 1.71 -5.17 -14.25
N VAL A 21 2.44 -6.30 -14.23
CA VAL A 21 1.92 -7.59 -14.69
C VAL A 21 0.74 -8.07 -13.83
N ALA A 22 0.83 -7.98 -12.50
CA ALA A 22 -0.24 -8.43 -11.61
C ALA A 22 -1.54 -7.63 -11.82
N TRP A 23 -1.43 -6.30 -11.90
CA TRP A 23 -2.58 -5.40 -12.00
C TRP A 23 -3.14 -5.33 -13.43
N MET A 24 -2.30 -5.21 -14.46
CA MET A 24 -2.76 -5.22 -15.84
C MET A 24 -3.23 -6.61 -16.30
N GLY A 25 -2.68 -7.66 -15.70
CA GLY A 25 -3.10 -9.05 -15.92
C GLY A 25 -4.39 -9.42 -15.19
N ASN A 26 -4.96 -8.52 -14.37
CA ASN A 26 -6.16 -8.74 -13.57
C ASN A 26 -6.05 -10.00 -12.67
N PHE A 27 -4.92 -10.17 -11.98
CA PHE A 27 -4.72 -11.32 -11.09
C PHE A 27 -5.55 -11.22 -9.80
N TYR A 28 -6.15 -10.05 -9.55
CA TYR A 28 -6.97 -9.75 -8.37
C TYR A 28 -8.39 -9.29 -8.75
N PRO A 29 -9.19 -10.13 -9.43
CA PRO A 29 -10.49 -9.73 -10.00
C PRO A 29 -11.53 -9.31 -8.94
N ASN A 30 -11.32 -9.70 -7.68
CA ASN A 30 -12.21 -9.38 -6.57
C ASN A 30 -11.70 -8.23 -5.69
N PHE A 31 -10.65 -7.51 -6.12
CA PHE A 31 -10.08 -6.39 -5.37
C PHE A 31 -11.16 -5.33 -5.05
N ALA A 32 -11.94 -4.95 -6.06
CA ALA A 32 -13.11 -4.10 -5.92
C ALA A 32 -14.38 -4.86 -6.29
N LYS A 33 -15.48 -4.64 -5.55
CA LYS A 33 -16.76 -5.29 -5.83
C LYS A 33 -17.63 -4.41 -6.72
N TYR A 34 -18.20 -5.02 -7.76
CA TYR A 34 -19.24 -4.40 -8.57
C TYR A 34 -20.62 -4.48 -7.89
N THR A 35 -21.45 -3.46 -8.13
CA THR A 35 -22.87 -3.45 -7.77
C THR A 35 -23.67 -2.82 -8.90
N SER A 36 -24.84 -3.39 -9.22
CA SER A 36 -25.73 -2.83 -10.23
C SER A 36 -26.37 -1.50 -9.81
N ASN A 37 -26.33 -1.16 -8.52
CA ASN A 37 -26.86 0.09 -7.98
C ASN A 37 -25.83 1.22 -7.92
N GLN A 38 -24.67 1.09 -8.59
CA GLN A 38 -23.56 2.05 -8.51
C GLN A 38 -23.98 3.49 -8.85
N ASP A 39 -24.88 3.66 -9.83
CA ASP A 39 -25.35 5.00 -10.25
C ASP A 39 -26.16 5.68 -9.14
N THR A 40 -27.05 4.95 -8.48
CA THR A 40 -27.78 5.45 -7.32
C THR A 40 -26.84 5.76 -6.15
N VAL A 41 -25.83 4.91 -5.91
CA VAL A 41 -24.85 5.14 -4.85
C VAL A 41 -24.07 6.42 -5.10
N ILE A 42 -23.51 6.59 -6.30
CA ILE A 42 -22.69 7.77 -6.62
C ILE A 42 -23.51 9.05 -6.66
N GLU A 43 -24.76 9.00 -7.15
CA GLU A 43 -25.67 10.15 -7.12
C GLU A 43 -25.91 10.63 -5.69
N ASN A 44 -26.27 9.72 -4.77
CA ASN A 44 -26.48 10.07 -3.37
C ASN A 44 -25.21 10.61 -2.70
N LEU A 45 -24.04 10.02 -2.97
CA LEU A 45 -22.78 10.54 -2.45
C LEU A 45 -22.52 11.96 -2.98
N SER A 46 -22.70 12.20 -4.27
CA SER A 46 -22.43 13.50 -4.91
C SER A 46 -23.34 14.63 -4.43
N GLN A 47 -24.58 14.30 -4.04
CA GLN A 47 -25.52 15.27 -3.49
C GLN A 47 -25.22 15.65 -2.03
N ASN A 48 -24.51 14.80 -1.29
CA ASN A 48 -24.32 14.95 0.15
C ASN A 48 -22.86 15.19 0.57
N LEU A 49 -21.87 14.86 -0.28
CA LEU A 49 -20.45 15.03 -0.03
C LEU A 49 -19.88 16.13 -0.93
N THR A 50 -19.44 17.23 -0.31
CA THR A 50 -19.01 18.45 -1.02
C THR A 50 -17.50 18.56 -1.20
N GLU A 51 -16.71 17.64 -0.64
CA GLU A 51 -15.25 17.70 -0.65
C GLU A 51 -14.66 16.32 -0.95
N ASP A 52 -13.44 16.29 -1.51
CA ASP A 52 -12.68 15.05 -1.64
C ASP A 52 -12.22 14.57 -0.25
N GLY A 53 -12.27 13.25 0.00
CA GLY A 53 -11.75 12.72 1.26
C GLY A 53 -12.22 11.32 1.63
N LEU A 54 -11.80 10.91 2.83
CA LEU A 54 -12.24 9.68 3.50
C LEU A 54 -13.36 10.01 4.49
N TYR A 55 -14.54 9.48 4.25
CA TYR A 55 -15.70 9.62 5.12
C TYR A 55 -15.99 8.32 5.85
N TYR A 56 -16.09 8.38 7.18
CA TYR A 56 -16.65 7.31 7.99
C TYR A 56 -18.15 7.61 8.19
N VAL A 57 -19.03 6.64 7.89
CA VAL A 57 -20.47 6.87 7.88
C VAL A 57 -21.22 5.70 8.54
N PRO A 58 -22.05 5.94 9.57
CA PRO A 58 -22.21 7.20 10.30
C PRO A 58 -20.97 7.50 11.16
N TYR A 59 -20.71 8.78 11.46
CA TYR A 59 -19.70 9.21 12.42
C TYR A 59 -20.14 10.47 13.15
N VAL A 60 -19.54 10.74 14.30
CA VAL A 60 -19.78 11.97 15.06
C VAL A 60 -18.86 13.10 14.59
N PRO A 61 -19.31 14.36 14.61
CA PRO A 61 -18.45 15.51 14.35
C PRO A 61 -17.22 15.54 15.28
N ALA A 62 -16.13 16.14 14.81
CA ALA A 62 -14.88 16.23 15.57
C ALA A 62 -15.04 17.03 16.87
N ASP A 63 -15.95 18.01 16.89
CA ASP A 63 -16.29 18.86 18.03
C ASP A 63 -17.43 18.30 18.90
N ALA A 64 -17.87 17.05 18.66
CA ALA A 64 -18.94 16.42 19.42
C ALA A 64 -18.64 16.36 20.92
N THR A 65 -19.65 16.58 21.74
CA THR A 65 -19.55 16.48 23.20
C THR A 65 -19.29 15.03 23.65
N SER A 66 -18.86 14.84 24.89
CA SER A 66 -18.69 13.50 25.47
C SER A 66 -20.01 12.71 25.46
N GLU A 67 -21.13 13.39 25.71
CA GLU A 67 -22.48 12.80 25.70
C GLU A 67 -22.87 12.31 24.30
N GLN A 68 -22.64 13.12 23.26
CA GLN A 68 -22.90 12.73 21.87
C GLN A 68 -22.05 11.52 21.45
N ARG A 69 -20.78 11.47 21.88
CA ARG A 69 -19.90 10.32 21.65
C ARG A 69 -20.38 9.05 22.35
N GLU A 70 -20.86 9.17 23.59
CA GLU A 70 -21.40 8.04 24.34
C GLU A 70 -22.71 7.52 23.72
N GLU A 71 -23.61 8.41 23.30
CA GLU A 71 -24.84 8.03 22.62
C GLU A 71 -24.56 7.34 21.28
N TYR A 72 -23.61 7.86 20.50
CA TYR A 72 -23.16 7.21 19.27
C TYR A 72 -22.61 5.81 19.55
N ALA A 73 -21.73 5.64 20.55
CA ALA A 73 -21.18 4.32 20.88
C ALA A 73 -22.28 3.30 21.26
N LYS A 74 -23.29 3.74 22.02
CA LYS A 74 -24.45 2.90 22.40
C LYS A 74 -25.32 2.52 21.21
N THR A 75 -25.52 3.44 20.27
CA THR A 75 -26.49 3.28 19.18
C THR A 75 -25.89 2.77 17.86
N ALA A 76 -24.57 2.87 17.66
CA ALA A 76 -23.88 2.43 16.45
C ALA A 76 -23.54 0.93 16.46
N THR A 77 -23.41 0.33 17.64
CA THR A 77 -23.07 -1.09 17.77
C THR A 77 -24.13 -1.97 17.09
N GLY A 78 -23.69 -2.83 16.17
CA GLY A 78 -24.56 -3.74 15.41
C GLY A 78 -25.28 -3.12 14.22
N LYS A 79 -25.05 -1.84 13.92
CA LYS A 79 -25.60 -1.17 12.73
C LYS A 79 -24.60 -1.18 11.56
N PRO A 80 -25.08 -1.06 10.31
CA PRO A 80 -24.21 -0.87 9.16
C PRO A 80 -23.36 0.39 9.30
N TRP A 81 -22.13 0.30 8.82
CA TRP A 81 -21.21 1.41 8.69
C TRP A 81 -20.40 1.24 7.39
N ALA A 82 -19.82 2.33 6.90
CA ALA A 82 -19.01 2.35 5.69
C ALA A 82 -17.86 3.35 5.81
N MET A 83 -16.78 3.07 5.10
CA MET A 83 -15.75 4.04 4.74
C MET A 83 -15.85 4.34 3.25
N VAL A 84 -15.92 5.62 2.92
CA VAL A 84 -16.06 6.10 1.54
C VAL A 84 -14.87 6.96 1.20
N PHE A 85 -14.04 6.49 0.27
CA PHE A 85 -13.04 7.31 -0.41
C PHE A 85 -13.73 8.03 -1.58
N TYR A 86 -14.12 9.28 -1.34
CA TYR A 86 -14.89 10.06 -2.31
C TYR A 86 -14.00 11.07 -3.04
N HIS A 87 -14.19 11.13 -4.36
CA HIS A 87 -13.56 12.10 -5.25
C HIS A 87 -14.65 12.74 -6.11
N GLN A 88 -14.69 14.06 -6.15
CA GLN A 88 -15.69 14.81 -6.92
C GLN A 88 -15.56 14.58 -8.42
N LYS A 89 -14.35 14.27 -8.90
CA LYS A 89 -14.04 14.07 -10.31
C LYS A 89 -13.03 12.95 -10.47
N MET A 90 -13.24 12.13 -11.49
CA MET A 90 -12.25 11.18 -11.96
C MET A 90 -11.30 11.89 -12.92
N GLU A 91 -10.04 12.03 -12.52
CA GLU A 91 -8.98 12.58 -13.37
C GLU A 91 -8.21 11.46 -14.07
N ASP A 92 -7.86 11.65 -15.35
CA ASP A 92 -6.94 10.75 -16.04
C ASP A 92 -5.50 11.06 -15.59
N ALA A 93 -5.10 10.44 -14.48
CA ALA A 93 -3.79 10.61 -13.87
C ALA A 93 -2.88 9.38 -14.06
N MET A 94 -3.19 8.47 -15.00
CA MET A 94 -2.48 7.18 -15.11
C MET A 94 -0.96 7.36 -15.28
N GLY A 95 -0.52 8.25 -16.17
CA GLY A 95 0.90 8.50 -16.41
C GLY A 95 1.63 9.05 -15.18
N MET A 96 0.97 9.91 -14.39
CA MET A 96 1.51 10.42 -13.14
C MET A 96 1.63 9.32 -12.10
N SER A 97 0.58 8.50 -11.93
CA SER A 97 0.58 7.38 -10.99
C SER A 97 1.66 6.35 -11.31
N MET A 98 1.88 6.03 -12.58
CA MET A 98 2.96 5.13 -13.01
C MET A 98 4.34 5.71 -12.70
N THR A 99 4.54 7.00 -12.97
CA THR A 99 5.81 7.69 -12.69
C THR A 99 6.11 7.71 -11.19
N MET A 100 5.12 8.07 -10.38
CA MET A 100 5.24 8.10 -8.92
C MET A 100 5.43 6.70 -8.34
N GLY A 101 4.76 5.68 -8.89
CA GLY A 101 4.96 4.28 -8.51
C GLY A 101 6.40 3.81 -8.77
N PHE A 102 6.97 4.16 -9.93
CA PHE A 102 8.37 3.83 -10.21
C PHE A 102 9.34 4.58 -9.29
N ILE A 103 9.13 5.89 -9.06
CA ILE A 103 9.95 6.69 -8.13
C ILE A 103 9.90 6.10 -6.72
N HIS A 104 8.71 5.72 -6.25
CA HIS A 104 8.51 5.04 -4.97
C HIS A 104 9.34 3.75 -4.90
N ASN A 105 9.27 2.89 -5.92
CA ASN A 105 10.04 1.64 -5.96
C ASN A 105 11.56 1.91 -5.98
N PHE A 106 12.01 2.93 -6.70
CA PHE A 106 13.42 3.33 -6.74
C PHE A 106 13.92 3.82 -5.39
N ILE A 107 13.18 4.72 -4.73
CA ILE A 107 13.55 5.26 -3.42
C ILE A 107 13.61 4.12 -2.38
N SER A 108 12.60 3.26 -2.35
CA SER A 108 12.55 2.11 -1.44
C SER A 108 13.75 1.16 -1.66
N ALA A 109 14.03 0.78 -2.91
CA ALA A 109 15.19 -0.05 -3.23
C ALA A 109 16.53 0.63 -2.94
N PHE A 110 16.60 1.96 -3.11
CA PHE A 110 17.79 2.75 -2.81
C PHE A 110 18.08 2.77 -1.31
N ILE A 111 17.08 2.99 -0.48
CA ILE A 111 17.21 2.96 0.99
C ILE A 111 17.66 1.58 1.46
N VAL A 112 17.01 0.51 0.99
CA VAL A 112 17.43 -0.87 1.31
C VAL A 112 18.86 -1.11 0.85
N GLY A 113 19.22 -0.64 -0.35
CA GLY A 113 20.57 -0.78 -0.86
C GLY A 113 21.63 -0.04 -0.04
N LEU A 114 21.30 1.12 0.54
CA LEU A 114 22.16 1.83 1.50
C LEU A 114 22.34 1.01 2.79
N ILE A 115 21.25 0.46 3.33
CA ILE A 115 21.30 -0.41 4.51
C ILE A 115 22.21 -1.61 4.27
N LEU A 116 22.08 -2.29 3.12
CA LEU A 116 22.93 -3.42 2.78
C LEU A 116 24.40 -3.03 2.56
N PHE A 117 24.63 -1.86 1.94
CA PHE A 117 25.98 -1.38 1.66
C PHE A 117 26.74 -0.98 2.93
N TYR A 118 26.08 -0.25 3.83
CA TYR A 118 26.70 0.24 5.07
C TYR A 118 26.62 -0.75 6.23
N GLY A 119 25.62 -1.63 6.27
CA GLY A 119 25.47 -2.66 7.30
C GLY A 119 26.49 -3.79 7.22
N ASN A 120 27.34 -3.81 6.18
CA ASN A 120 28.47 -4.74 6.02
C ASN A 120 28.08 -6.23 6.08
N PHE A 121 26.89 -6.59 5.61
CA PHE A 121 26.39 -7.96 5.57
C PHE A 121 27.16 -8.78 4.53
N LYS A 122 27.95 -9.76 4.99
CA LYS A 122 28.85 -10.54 4.12
C LYS A 122 28.18 -11.70 3.40
N SER A 123 27.17 -12.33 4.01
CA SER A 123 26.49 -13.47 3.42
C SER A 123 25.36 -13.03 2.47
N TYR A 124 25.15 -13.80 1.40
CA TYR A 124 24.03 -13.60 0.48
C TYR A 124 22.70 -13.67 1.23
N TRP A 125 22.48 -14.73 2.01
CA TRP A 125 21.26 -14.92 2.78
C TRP A 125 21.05 -13.87 3.87
N GLY A 126 22.13 -13.38 4.50
CA GLY A 126 22.02 -12.28 5.46
C GLY A 126 21.49 -11.01 4.80
N LYS A 127 21.99 -10.67 3.61
CA LYS A 127 21.47 -9.53 2.84
C LYS A 127 20.02 -9.73 2.41
N PHE A 128 19.69 -10.94 1.95
CA PHE A 128 18.32 -11.29 1.57
C PHE A 128 17.35 -11.14 2.73
N PHE A 129 17.63 -11.74 3.89
CA PHE A 129 16.72 -11.68 5.04
C PHE A 129 16.63 -10.29 5.66
N VAL A 130 17.69 -9.47 5.60
CA VAL A 130 17.61 -8.06 6.02
C VAL A 130 16.71 -7.28 5.06
N SER A 131 16.93 -7.43 3.75
CA SER A 131 16.11 -6.78 2.71
C SER A 131 14.64 -7.19 2.83
N MET A 132 14.38 -8.50 2.83
CA MET A 132 13.03 -9.05 2.92
C MET A 132 12.37 -8.73 4.27
N GLY A 133 13.14 -8.74 5.36
CA GLY A 133 12.66 -8.41 6.70
C GLY A 133 12.03 -7.02 6.78
N ILE A 134 12.61 -6.03 6.08
CA ILE A 134 12.04 -4.68 5.99
C ILE A 134 10.63 -4.72 5.37
N PHE A 135 10.45 -5.47 4.27
CA PHE A 135 9.14 -5.56 3.61
C PHE A 135 8.13 -6.40 4.39
N VAL A 136 8.59 -7.42 5.12
CA VAL A 136 7.74 -8.12 6.09
C VAL A 136 7.29 -7.18 7.21
N THR A 137 8.16 -6.29 7.70
CA THR A 137 7.75 -5.24 8.66
C THR A 137 6.72 -4.29 8.05
N VAL A 138 6.85 -3.90 6.77
CA VAL A 138 5.82 -3.11 6.08
C VAL A 138 4.48 -3.83 6.02
N ILE A 139 4.46 -5.15 5.78
CA ILE A 139 3.21 -5.93 5.85
C ILE A 139 2.61 -5.88 7.25
N LEU A 140 3.42 -6.16 8.28
CA LEU A 140 2.94 -6.29 9.66
C LEU A 140 2.49 -4.97 10.29
N VAL A 141 3.18 -3.86 9.98
CA VAL A 141 2.92 -2.56 10.61
C VAL A 141 2.11 -1.64 9.70
N GLY A 142 2.24 -1.78 8.38
CA GLY A 142 1.50 -0.95 7.41
C GLY A 142 0.18 -1.58 6.99
N ILE A 143 0.23 -2.83 6.51
CA ILE A 143 -0.94 -3.44 5.86
C ILE A 143 -1.88 -4.12 6.88
N MET A 144 -1.33 -4.78 7.90
CA MET A 144 -2.16 -5.49 8.90
C MET A 144 -2.93 -4.55 9.81
N ASP A 145 -2.43 -3.34 10.03
CA ASP A 145 -3.16 -2.32 10.79
C ASP A 145 -4.48 -1.94 10.12
N GLU A 146 -4.58 -1.99 8.78
CA GLU A 146 -5.82 -1.76 8.03
C GLU A 146 -6.90 -2.81 8.33
N VAL A 147 -6.51 -4.05 8.59
CA VAL A 147 -7.44 -5.11 9.01
C VAL A 147 -7.86 -4.88 10.46
N LEU A 148 -6.89 -4.60 11.34
CA LEU A 148 -7.10 -4.56 12.78
C LEU A 148 -7.90 -3.34 13.22
N TRP A 149 -7.61 -2.17 12.66
CA TRP A 149 -8.21 -0.90 13.07
C TRP A 149 -9.37 -0.48 12.19
N TRP A 150 -9.28 -0.77 10.90
CA TRP A 150 -10.18 -0.21 9.90
C TRP A 150 -11.06 -1.26 9.22
N SER A 151 -10.93 -2.54 9.62
CA SER A 151 -11.75 -3.65 9.11
C SER A 151 -11.76 -3.76 7.57
N PHE A 152 -10.65 -3.41 6.92
CA PHE A 152 -10.56 -3.56 5.47
C PHE A 152 -10.75 -5.04 5.06
N PRO A 153 -11.49 -5.30 3.97
CA PRO A 153 -11.80 -6.66 3.58
C PRO A 153 -10.54 -7.39 3.10
N GLY A 154 -10.49 -8.70 3.36
CA GLY A 154 -9.39 -9.56 2.89
C GLY A 154 -9.17 -9.46 1.36
N SER A 155 -10.23 -9.22 0.58
CA SER A 155 -10.11 -9.03 -0.87
C SER A 155 -9.30 -7.80 -1.28
N PHE A 156 -9.26 -6.77 -0.44
CA PHE A 156 -8.40 -5.59 -0.63
C PHE A 156 -6.99 -5.82 -0.08
N ILE A 157 -6.88 -6.54 1.03
CA ILE A 157 -5.64 -6.71 1.79
C ILE A 157 -4.72 -7.78 1.19
N TYR A 158 -5.25 -8.94 0.80
CA TYR A 158 -4.42 -10.04 0.31
C TYR A 158 -3.63 -9.70 -0.95
N PRO A 159 -4.19 -9.01 -1.97
CA PRO A 159 -3.40 -8.55 -3.12
C PRO A 159 -2.17 -7.74 -2.71
N GLN A 160 -2.30 -6.83 -1.75
CA GLN A 160 -1.18 -6.01 -1.29
C GLN A 160 -0.11 -6.81 -0.57
N ILE A 161 -0.49 -7.78 0.27
CA ILE A 161 0.47 -8.69 0.91
C ILE A 161 1.21 -9.50 -0.16
N ILE A 162 0.48 -10.04 -1.13
CA ILE A 162 1.04 -10.87 -2.20
C ILE A 162 2.02 -10.06 -3.03
N ASP A 163 1.63 -8.86 -3.47
CA ASP A 163 2.49 -7.94 -4.23
C ASP A 163 3.74 -7.60 -3.42
N VAL A 164 3.60 -7.14 -2.17
CA VAL A 164 4.76 -6.81 -1.34
C VAL A 164 5.68 -8.02 -1.18
N PHE A 165 5.13 -9.21 -0.94
CA PHE A 165 5.93 -10.39 -0.70
C PHE A 165 6.63 -10.90 -1.98
N LEU A 166 5.93 -10.93 -3.11
CA LEU A 166 6.47 -11.44 -4.38
C LEU A 166 7.41 -10.43 -5.02
N ASP A 167 6.97 -9.18 -5.20
CA ASP A 167 7.75 -8.14 -5.87
C ASP A 167 9.07 -7.90 -5.13
N TRP A 168 8.96 -7.69 -3.82
CA TRP A 168 10.13 -7.42 -3.00
C TRP A 168 10.90 -8.67 -2.63
N GLY A 169 10.30 -9.86 -2.70
CA GLY A 169 11.03 -11.12 -2.63
C GLY A 169 12.04 -11.23 -3.78
N VAL A 170 11.58 -11.02 -5.02
CA VAL A 170 12.44 -11.06 -6.22
C VAL A 170 13.45 -9.91 -6.21
N ALA A 171 13.01 -8.69 -5.88
CA ALA A 171 13.91 -7.54 -5.76
C ALA A 171 14.96 -7.74 -4.67
N SER A 172 14.60 -8.37 -3.54
CA SER A 172 15.54 -8.67 -2.45
C SER A 172 16.59 -9.70 -2.85
N PHE A 173 16.25 -10.70 -3.65
CA PHE A 173 17.24 -11.61 -4.23
C PHE A 173 18.25 -10.85 -5.09
N TRP A 174 17.78 -9.94 -5.95
CA TRP A 174 18.65 -9.11 -6.78
C TRP A 174 19.55 -8.20 -5.93
N LEU A 175 19.00 -7.48 -4.95
CA LEU A 175 19.77 -6.60 -4.07
C LEU A 175 20.82 -7.39 -3.27
N ALA A 176 20.44 -8.56 -2.75
CA ALA A 176 21.34 -9.46 -2.04
C ALA A 176 22.46 -9.99 -2.94
N PHE A 177 22.18 -10.26 -4.22
CA PHE A 177 23.20 -10.66 -5.18
C PHE A 177 24.15 -9.51 -5.53
N PHE A 178 23.61 -8.35 -5.89
CA PHE A 178 24.36 -7.28 -6.54
C PHE A 178 25.12 -6.37 -5.57
N ILE A 179 24.54 -6.07 -4.41
CA ILE A 179 25.13 -5.12 -3.47
C ILE A 179 26.24 -5.81 -2.67
N LYS A 180 27.46 -5.29 -2.86
CA LYS A 180 28.64 -5.68 -2.09
C LYS A 180 28.82 -4.68 -0.95
N PRO A 181 29.17 -5.13 0.26
CA PRO A 181 29.37 -4.24 1.38
C PRO A 181 30.50 -3.24 1.09
N LYS A 182 30.47 -2.09 1.79
CA LYS A 182 31.57 -1.13 1.74
C LYS A 182 32.85 -1.83 2.18
N THR A 183 33.81 -1.97 1.27
CA THR A 183 35.17 -2.40 1.63
C THR A 183 35.75 -1.32 2.54
N ALA A 184 36.27 -1.74 3.70
CA ALA A 184 36.97 -0.87 4.63
C ALA A 184 38.16 -0.17 3.92
#